data_AF-A0A417CAT6-F1
#
_entry.id   AF-A0A417CAT6-F1
#
_cell.length_a   1.000
_cell.length_b   1.000
_cell.length_c   1.000
_cell.angle_alpha   90.00
_cell.angle_beta   90.00
_cell.angle_gamma   90.00
#
_symmetry.space_group_name_H-M   'P 1'
#
loop_
_entity.id
_entity.type
_entity.pdbx_description
1 polymer ?
#
loop_
_entity_poly.entity_id
_entity_poly.type
_entity_poly.pdbx_seq_one_letter_code
_entity_poly.pdbx_strand_id
1 'polypeptide(L)' 'MARLKWNIVHECDDDNGNPTQWAAEINHPDYGRFVWIDDEGEKFGVYSGKNCNTKLAECKSLASAKRWVATYIF' A
#
# COMPACT_ATOMS: atom_id res chain seq x y z
N MET A 1 -17.74 -0.66 -8.68
CA MET A 1 -16.69 -0.73 -7.64
C MET A 1 -15.80 0.49 -7.83
N ALA A 2 -15.76 1.40 -6.85
CA ALA A 2 -14.87 2.54 -6.93
C ALA A 2 -13.42 2.03 -6.90
N ARG A 3 -12.59 2.49 -7.85
CA ARG A 3 -11.20 2.06 -7.97
C ARG A 3 -10.38 2.98 -7.07
N LEU A 4 -9.72 2.42 -6.06
CA LEU A 4 -8.75 3.17 -5.25
C LEU A 4 -7.73 3.85 -6.16
N LYS A 5 -7.56 5.16 -5.97
CA LYS A 5 -6.54 5.93 -6.67
C LYS A 5 -5.21 5.74 -5.94
N TRP A 6 -4.34 4.95 -6.53
CA TRP A 6 -2.97 4.73 -6.06
C TRP A 6 -2.06 5.82 -6.62
N ASN A 7 -1.29 6.45 -5.74
CA ASN A 7 -0.22 7.37 -6.09
C ASN A 7 1.12 6.69 -5.79
N ILE A 8 2.13 6.95 -6.63
CA ILE A 8 3.50 6.51 -6.41
C ILE A 8 4.18 7.51 -5.48
N VAL A 9 4.90 7.03 -4.48
CA VAL A 9 5.71 7.87 -3.58
C VAL A 9 7.14 7.88 -4.11
N HIS A 10 7.40 8.78 -5.06
CA HIS A 10 8.68 8.85 -5.75
C HIS A 10 9.89 9.17 -4.84
N GLU A 11 9.63 9.68 -3.64
CA GLU A 11 10.66 9.93 -2.62
C GLU A 11 11.30 8.64 -2.09
N CYS A 12 10.64 7.48 -2.32
CA CYS A 12 11.13 6.17 -1.91
C CYS A 12 11.66 5.33 -3.07
N ASP A 13 11.68 5.85 -4.30
CA ASP A 13 12.18 5.10 -5.46
C ASP A 13 13.61 4.58 -5.21
N ASP A 14 13.93 3.41 -5.79
CA ASP A 14 15.26 2.82 -5.64
C ASP A 14 16.34 3.63 -6.41
N ASP A 15 17.60 3.24 -6.29
CA ASP A 15 18.73 3.90 -6.97
C ASP A 15 18.60 3.92 -8.51
N ASN A 16 17.75 3.05 -9.08
CA ASN A 16 17.46 2.99 -10.51
C ASN A 16 16.21 3.81 -10.91
N GLY A 17 15.54 4.46 -9.95
CA GLY A 17 14.31 5.20 -10.15
C GLY A 17 13.06 4.30 -10.27
N ASN A 18 13.12 3.05 -9.81
CA ASN A 18 11.94 2.19 -9.77
C ASN A 18 11.08 2.50 -8.53
N PRO A 19 9.75 2.59 -8.69
CA PRO A 19 8.84 2.72 -7.56
C PRO A 19 8.93 1.58 -6.57
N THR A 20 9.17 1.91 -5.30
CA THR A 20 9.13 0.95 -4.18
C THR A 20 7.95 1.18 -3.24
N GLN A 21 7.25 2.32 -3.36
CA GLN A 21 6.14 2.65 -2.45
C GLN A 21 4.94 3.24 -3.19
N TRP A 22 3.75 2.83 -2.74
CA TRP A 22 2.46 3.31 -3.25
C TRP A 22 1.53 3.66 -2.09
N ALA A 23 0.82 4.78 -2.21
CA ALA A 23 -0.17 5.22 -1.24
C ALA A 23 -1.56 5.40 -1.86
N ALA A 24 -2.60 5.10 -1.10
CA ALA A 24 -3.98 5.40 -1.47
C ALA A 24 -4.76 5.97 -0.29
N GLU A 25 -5.71 6.85 -0.58
CA GLU A 25 -6.65 7.37 0.42
C GLU A 25 -7.84 6.43 0.55
N ILE A 26 -8.11 5.97 1.77
CA ILE A 26 -9.16 4.99 2.11
C ILE A 26 -10.20 5.57 3.08
N ASN A 27 -9.87 6.61 3.84
CA ASN A 27 -10.73 7.22 4.87
C ASN A 27 -11.41 6.20 5.80
N HIS A 28 -10.64 5.20 6.27
CA HIS A 28 -11.17 4.09 7.08
C HIS A 28 -11.07 4.41 8.59
N PRO A 29 -12.12 4.15 9.40
CA PRO A 29 -12.11 4.46 10.84
C PRO A 29 -11.02 3.70 11.62
N ASP A 30 -10.79 2.43 11.27
CA ASP A 30 -9.83 1.59 11.99
C ASP A 30 -8.39 1.66 11.46
N TYR A 31 -8.21 1.83 10.14
CA TYR A 31 -6.89 1.78 9.48
C TYR A 31 -6.32 3.16 9.15
N GLY A 32 -7.12 4.21 9.35
CA GLY A 32 -6.73 5.60 9.13
C GLY A 32 -7.10 6.11 7.74
N ARG A 33 -6.65 7.33 7.45
CA ARG A 33 -6.97 8.02 6.21
C ARG A 33 -6.30 7.40 4.99
N PHE A 34 -5.09 6.88 5.17
CA PHE A 34 -4.25 6.35 4.10
C PHE A 34 -3.88 4.89 4.33
N VAL A 35 -3.51 4.22 3.26
CA VAL A 35 -2.86 2.91 3.25
C VAL A 35 -1.62 2.99 2.36
N TRP A 36 -0.58 2.26 2.74
CA TRP A 36 0.69 2.19 2.03
C TRP A 36 0.92 0.76 1.56
N ILE A 37 1.59 0.62 0.42
CA ILE A 37 2.19 -0.61 -0.03
C ILE A 37 3.67 -0.35 -0.23
N ASP A 38 4.50 -1.15 0.41
CA ASP A 38 5.95 -1.11 0.25
C ASP A 38 6.42 -2.37 -0.50
N ASP A 39 7.33 -2.18 -1.43
CA ASP A 39 8.15 -3.24 -2.02
C ASP A 39 9.30 -3.55 -1.06
N GLU A 40 9.26 -4.74 -0.48
CA GLU A 40 10.28 -5.25 0.45
C GLU A 40 11.28 -6.18 -0.26
N GLY A 41 11.37 -6.08 -1.59
CA GLY A 41 12.27 -6.85 -2.46
C GLY A 41 11.62 -8.13 -2.99
N GLU A 42 11.31 -9.09 -2.11
CA GLU A 42 10.65 -10.35 -2.53
C GLU A 42 9.12 -10.29 -2.46
N LYS A 43 8.59 -9.33 -1.70
CA LYS A 43 7.18 -9.27 -1.32
C LYS A 43 6.72 -7.83 -1.16
N PHE A 44 5.41 -7.66 -1.12
CA PHE A 44 4.75 -6.38 -0.94
C PHE A 44 4.02 -6.36 0.40
N GLY A 45 4.45 -5.47 1.29
CA GLY A 45 3.81 -5.23 2.58
C GLY A 45 2.68 -4.20 2.44
N VAL A 46 1.54 -4.43 3.08
CA VAL A 46 0.44 -3.47 3.18
C VAL A 46 0.43 -2.88 4.58
N TYR A 47 0.42 -1.56 4.72
CA TYR A 47 0.53 -0.87 6.00
C TYR A 47 -0.61 0.10 6.24
N SER A 48 -1.05 0.19 7.50
CA SER A 48 -2.08 1.14 7.90
C SER A 48 -1.52 2.56 8.04
N GLY A 49 -2.30 3.59 7.67
CA GLY A 49 -1.97 4.99 7.91
C GLY A 49 -2.13 5.41 9.37
N LYS A 50 -2.92 4.69 10.18
CA LYS A 50 -3.11 4.98 11.60
C LYS A 50 -1.91 4.57 12.46
N ASN A 51 -1.24 3.49 12.06
CA ASN A 51 -0.01 3.01 12.67
C ASN A 51 0.91 2.47 11.57
N CYS A 52 1.90 3.27 11.18
CA CYS A 52 2.85 2.95 10.11
C CYS A 52 3.69 1.69 10.40
N ASN A 53 3.79 1.27 11.67
CA ASN A 53 4.51 0.05 12.05
C ASN A 53 3.63 -1.21 11.97
N THR A 54 2.33 -1.08 11.69
CA THR A 54 1.42 -2.23 11.61
C THR A 54 1.27 -2.70 10.16
N LYS A 55 1.94 -3.81 9.84
CA LYS A 55 1.74 -4.56 8.60
C LYS A 55 0.41 -5.31 8.66
N LEU A 56 -0.52 -4.94 7.78
CA LEU A 56 -1.87 -5.51 7.66
C LEU A 56 -1.87 -6.79 6.83
N ALA A 57 -1.04 -6.84 5.79
CA ALA A 57 -0.93 -7.99 4.91
C ALA A 57 0.44 -8.04 4.24
N GLU A 58 0.78 -9.22 3.73
CA GLU A 58 1.96 -9.46 2.90
C GLU A 58 1.52 -10.22 1.65
N CYS A 59 2.00 -9.77 0.50
CA CYS A 59 1.55 -10.25 -0.81
C CYS A 59 2.74 -10.51 -1.74
N LYS A 60 2.61 -11.47 -2.66
CA LYS A 60 3.69 -11.84 -3.60
C LYS A 60 3.86 -10.86 -4.77
N SER A 61 2.94 -9.92 -4.95
CA SER A 61 2.96 -8.94 -6.02
C SER A 61 2.17 -7.68 -5.63
N LEU A 62 2.54 -6.55 -6.24
CA LEU A 62 1.79 -5.29 -6.13
C LEU A 62 0.31 -5.47 -6.49
N ALA A 63 0.01 -6.24 -7.54
CA ALA A 63 -1.37 -6.50 -7.96
C ALA A 63 -2.18 -7.25 -6.89
N SER A 64 -1.58 -8.25 -6.24
CA SER A 64 -2.22 -8.94 -5.12
C SER A 64 -2.41 -8.03 -3.90
N ALA A 65 -1.44 -7.17 -3.58
CA ALA A 65 -1.55 -6.21 -2.48
C ALA A 65 -2.70 -5.21 -2.71
N LYS A 66 -2.78 -4.62 -3.91
CA LYS A 66 -3.88 -3.71 -4.30
C LYS A 66 -5.24 -4.40 -4.24
N ARG A 67 -5.33 -5.67 -4.66
CA ARG A 67 -6.55 -6.47 -4.57
C ARG A 67 -6.93 -6.74 -3.10
N TRP A 68 -5.96 -7.07 -2.25
CA TRP A 68 -6.19 -7.30 -0.83
C TRP A 68 -6.81 -6.05 -0.17
N VAL A 69 -6.24 -4.87 -0.41
CA VAL A 69 -6.80 -3.60 0.09
C VAL A 69 -8.23 -3.39 -0.42
N ALA A 70 -8.48 -3.60 -1.71
CA ALA A 70 -9.82 -3.45 -2.28
C ALA A 70 -10.84 -4.50 -1.80
N THR A 71 -10.41 -5.55 -1.10
CA THR A 71 -11.28 -6.63 -0.61
C THR A 71 -11.55 -6.51 0.89
N TYR A 72 -10.55 -6.10 1.66
CA TYR A 72 -10.58 -6.15 3.13
C TYR A 72 -10.59 -4.76 3.79
N ILE A 73 -10.27 -3.70 3.05
CA ILE A 73 -10.22 -2.33 3.58
C ILE A 73 -11.26 -1.41 2.95
N PHE A 74 -11.48 -1.50 1.63
CA PHE A 74 -12.30 -0.55 0.87
C PHE A 74 -13.69 -1.08 0.50
#